data_AF-A0A8C5MFS0-F1
#
_entry.id   AF-A0A8C5MFS0-F1
#
_cell.length_a   1.000
_cell.length_b   1.000
_cell.length_c   1.000
_cell.angle_alpha   90.00
_cell.angle_beta   90.00
_cell.angle_gamma   90.00
#
_symmetry.space_group_name_H-M   'P 1'
#
loop_
_entity.id
_entity.type
_entity.pdbx_description
1 polymer ?
#
loop_
_entity_poly.entity_id
_entity_poly.type
_entity_poly.pdbx_seq_one_letter_code
_entity_poly.pdbx_strand_id
1 'polypeptide(L)'
;MCENPRVHLDLIATLNPATLLPDCEEDPNHECLQVMEEKGHNEILKGNRRADQAAKAAAKPLVPPDQVSKVLLCKQDDEDPMLNYEFYMNWRKFEPKGEFIDIILRKWVADDELLEDNHFYIQWLFPNQGQANIYIFVHNTLSPKEARLMINTSEIQQRLRRAYKMMLKFFGVKLVGEDGEDTGVTEIERAENFAERFDNLTANPHNNLRITRMLLSLGELGAEEYQAPLVKFFLRETLIENNLPQMKKSVMNFFVPAVRHVQKRRDLLYFAWRHYQPREEFIWGKQEEFERYKVVPWIHHSRLKTAAANPEPEWNGWWLVTG
;
A
#
# COMPACT_ATOMS: atom_id res chain seq x y z
N MET A 1 15.77 28.93 -1.53
CA MET A 1 15.56 28.78 -0.08
C MET A 1 14.08 28.51 0.17
N CYS A 2 13.74 27.25 0.35
CA CYS A 2 12.54 26.84 1.09
C CYS A 2 13.01 25.68 1.98
N GLU A 3 13.77 26.04 2.99
CA GLU A 3 13.80 25.26 4.22
C GLU A 3 12.40 25.38 4.83
N ASN A 4 11.71 24.26 5.01
CA ASN A 4 10.81 24.10 6.16
C ASN A 4 10.35 22.65 6.30
N PRO A 5 9.90 22.26 7.50
CA PRO A 5 10.72 21.71 8.57
C PRO A 5 10.32 20.24 8.75
N ARG A 6 10.98 19.55 9.69
CA ARG A 6 10.45 18.40 10.44
C ARG A 6 8.99 18.03 10.09
N VAL A 7 8.80 17.25 9.02
CA VAL A 7 7.60 16.44 8.89
C VAL A 7 7.76 15.43 10.00
N HIS A 8 7.04 15.68 11.09
CA HIS A 8 6.94 14.81 12.26
C HIS A 8 6.84 13.38 11.76
N LEU A 9 7.80 12.54 12.16
CA LEU A 9 7.73 11.09 12.01
C LEU A 9 6.39 10.53 12.52
N ASP A 10 5.71 11.27 13.41
CA ASP A 10 4.38 10.99 13.93
C ASP A 10 3.27 10.97 12.86
N LEU A 11 3.44 11.63 11.71
CA LEU A 11 2.45 11.58 10.62
C LEU A 11 2.58 10.32 9.75
N ILE A 12 3.74 9.67 9.76
CA ILE A 12 3.92 8.36 9.11
C ILE A 12 3.37 7.26 10.04
N ALA A 13 3.47 7.44 11.37
CA ALA A 13 2.90 6.54 12.36
C ALA A 13 1.36 6.44 12.28
N THR A 14 0.68 7.47 11.79
CA THR A 14 -0.78 7.50 11.62
C THR A 14 -1.28 6.93 10.30
N LEU A 15 -0.40 6.63 9.33
CA LEU A 15 -0.79 6.09 8.01
C LEU A 15 -0.79 4.55 7.96
N ASN A 16 -0.36 3.87 9.04
CA ASN A 16 -0.52 2.44 9.20
C ASN A 16 -0.72 2.08 10.68
N PRO A 17 -1.88 1.58 11.13
CA PRO A 17 -2.03 1.14 12.52
C PRO A 17 -1.05 0.02 12.92
N ALA A 18 -0.37 -0.64 11.97
CA ALA A 18 0.72 -1.59 12.24
C ALA A 18 2.06 -0.94 12.63
N THR A 19 2.21 0.39 12.62
CA THR A 19 3.38 1.07 13.23
C THR A 19 3.26 1.29 14.73
N LEU A 20 2.10 0.95 15.32
CA LEU A 20 1.86 0.99 16.75
C LEU A 20 1.39 -0.39 17.25
N LEU A 21 2.26 -1.41 17.33
CA LEU A 21 1.95 -2.54 18.19
C LEU A 21 3.18 -3.04 18.99
N PRO A 22 3.01 -3.24 20.31
CA PRO A 22 4.03 -3.75 21.21
C PRO A 22 4.35 -5.22 20.93
N ASP A 23 5.45 -5.70 21.51
CA ASP A 23 5.84 -7.11 21.48
C ASP A 23 4.66 -8.00 21.88
N CYS A 24 4.24 -8.90 21.00
CA CYS A 24 3.29 -9.95 21.34
C CYS A 24 3.89 -11.29 20.87
N GLU A 25 4.35 -12.06 21.85
CA GLU A 25 4.47 -13.51 21.72
C GLU A 25 3.10 -14.12 21.40
N GLU A 26 3.12 -15.21 20.65
CA GLU A 26 2.00 -15.84 19.94
C GLU A 26 0.95 -16.46 20.89
N ASP A 27 -0.35 -16.27 20.60
CA ASP A 27 -1.42 -17.22 20.91
C ASP A 27 -2.35 -17.36 19.67
N PRO A 28 -2.48 -18.54 19.04
CA PRO A 28 -3.21 -18.71 17.79
C PRO A 28 -4.74 -18.67 17.87
N ASN A 29 -5.36 -18.48 19.05
CA ASN A 29 -6.81 -18.66 19.22
C ASN A 29 -7.60 -17.44 19.78
N HIS A 30 -7.09 -16.21 19.66
CA HIS A 30 -7.83 -15.05 20.18
C HIS A 30 -8.71 -14.37 19.11
N GLU A 31 -10.04 -14.48 19.24
CA GLU A 31 -11.03 -13.69 18.50
C GLU A 31 -10.84 -12.19 18.80
N CYS A 32 -10.46 -11.39 17.80
CA CYS A 32 -10.26 -9.95 17.92
C CYS A 32 -11.55 -9.17 17.58
N LEU A 33 -12.51 -9.20 18.49
CA LEU A 33 -13.65 -8.28 18.54
C LEU A 33 -13.94 -7.89 19.99
N GLN A 34 -13.01 -7.16 20.64
CA GLN A 34 -13.27 -6.34 21.85
C GLN A 34 -11.95 -5.77 22.41
N VAL A 35 -11.39 -4.69 21.84
CA VAL A 35 -10.54 -3.76 22.62
C VAL A 35 -10.55 -2.38 21.95
N MET A 36 -11.45 -1.48 22.36
CA MET A 36 -11.28 -0.03 22.12
C MET A 36 -11.83 0.86 23.26
N GLU A 37 -12.03 0.35 24.49
CA GLU A 37 -12.73 1.15 25.52
C GLU A 37 -11.99 1.52 26.82
N GLU A 38 -10.70 1.22 27.03
CA GLU A 38 -10.11 1.48 28.38
C GLU A 38 -8.76 2.20 28.48
N LYS A 39 -8.33 3.00 27.50
CA LYS A 39 -7.11 3.83 27.66
C LYS A 39 -7.27 5.31 27.30
N GLY A 40 -8.37 5.91 27.74
CA GLY A 40 -8.65 7.35 27.60
C GLY A 40 -8.87 8.10 28.92
N HIS A 41 -8.58 7.50 30.08
CA HIS A 41 -8.76 8.13 31.39
C HIS A 41 -7.60 7.78 32.31
N ASN A 42 -6.50 8.55 32.27
CA ASN A 42 -5.63 8.84 33.43
C ASN A 42 -4.32 9.56 33.06
N GLU A 43 -4.31 10.60 32.23
CA GLU A 43 -3.13 11.48 32.11
C GLU A 43 -3.44 12.98 31.91
N ILE A 44 -4.57 13.49 32.42
CA ILE A 44 -4.81 14.94 32.48
C ILE A 44 -5.32 15.34 33.87
N LEU A 45 -4.52 15.07 34.90
CA LEU A 45 -4.68 15.68 36.22
C LEU A 45 -3.31 15.88 36.88
N LYS A 46 -2.61 16.97 36.54
CA LYS A 46 -1.67 17.67 37.43
C LYS A 46 -1.18 18.99 36.82
N GLY A 47 -1.62 20.11 37.41
CA GLY A 47 -1.11 21.47 37.17
C GLY A 47 -1.84 22.17 36.01
N ASN A 48 -2.56 23.29 36.17
CA ASN A 48 -2.33 24.38 37.11
C ASN A 48 -3.62 25.18 37.34
N ARG A 49 -3.80 25.64 38.59
CA ARG A 49 -4.83 26.61 38.99
C ARG A 49 -4.51 27.98 38.38
N ARG A 50 -5.35 28.46 37.45
CA ARG A 50 -5.67 29.88 37.15
C ARG A 50 -6.30 29.99 35.76
N ALA A 51 -7.61 29.73 35.67
CA ALA A 51 -8.48 30.31 34.64
C ALA A 51 -9.97 30.16 35.03
N ASP A 52 -10.28 30.21 36.33
CA ASP A 52 -11.64 30.48 36.80
C ASP A 52 -11.85 31.98 36.69
N GLN A 53 -12.39 32.44 35.56
CA GLN A 53 -13.19 33.67 35.37
C GLN A 53 -13.29 34.03 33.87
N ALA A 54 -13.95 33.19 33.06
CA ALA A 54 -14.43 33.60 31.73
C ALA A 54 -15.57 32.71 31.17
N ALA A 55 -16.34 32.03 32.02
CA ALA A 55 -17.48 31.20 31.59
C ALA A 55 -18.79 31.66 32.24
N LYS A 56 -19.22 32.88 31.89
CA LYS A 56 -20.59 33.36 32.09
C LYS A 56 -21.01 34.21 30.89
N ALA A 57 -21.44 33.55 29.81
CA ALA A 57 -22.43 34.02 28.84
C ALA A 57 -22.40 33.14 27.57
N ALA A 58 -23.22 32.08 27.54
CA ALA A 58 -23.86 31.52 26.34
C ALA A 58 -24.56 30.21 26.72
N ALA A 59 -25.67 30.31 27.46
CA ALA A 59 -26.57 29.18 27.63
C ALA A 59 -27.39 29.00 26.34
N LYS A 60 -27.28 27.82 25.71
CA LYS A 60 -28.25 27.33 24.73
C LYS A 60 -28.75 25.97 25.23
N PRO A 61 -30.05 25.64 25.16
CA PRO A 61 -30.60 24.51 25.92
C PRO A 61 -30.16 23.17 25.35
N LEU A 62 -29.79 22.24 26.24
CA LEU A 62 -29.65 20.82 25.94
C LEU A 62 -31.03 20.20 25.65
N VAL A 63 -31.14 19.46 24.55
CA VAL A 63 -32.32 18.64 24.22
C VAL A 63 -32.34 17.39 25.13
N PRO A 64 -33.49 16.93 25.64
CA PRO A 64 -33.56 15.79 26.56
C PRO A 64 -33.15 14.44 25.93
N PRO A 65 -32.67 13.45 26.73
CA PRO A 65 -31.99 12.25 26.23
C PRO A 65 -32.88 11.16 25.62
N ASP A 66 -34.18 11.40 25.43
CA ASP A 66 -35.17 10.39 25.05
C ASP A 66 -35.72 10.54 23.61
N GLN A 67 -35.11 11.39 22.78
CA GLN A 67 -35.39 11.47 21.33
C GLN A 67 -34.16 11.26 20.41
N VAL A 68 -33.02 10.85 20.95
CA VAL A 68 -31.79 10.63 20.15
C VAL A 68 -31.77 9.26 19.45
N SER A 69 -32.71 8.37 19.76
CA SER A 69 -32.68 6.97 19.29
C SER A 69 -33.47 6.68 18.01
N LYS A 70 -33.93 7.69 17.26
CA LYS A 70 -34.72 7.45 16.02
C LYS A 70 -34.51 8.45 14.87
N VAL A 71 -33.45 9.27 14.90
CA VAL A 71 -33.19 10.30 13.85
C VAL A 71 -31.78 10.21 13.24
N LEU A 72 -31.01 9.15 13.50
CA LEU A 72 -29.76 8.87 12.77
C LEU A 72 -29.67 7.43 12.22
N LEU A 73 -30.82 6.84 11.90
CA LEU A 73 -30.92 5.70 11.00
C LEU A 73 -31.90 6.08 9.88
N CYS A 74 -31.44 5.94 8.63
CA CYS A 74 -32.10 6.40 7.40
C CYS A 74 -31.97 7.90 7.12
N LYS A 75 -30.79 8.30 6.62
CA LYS A 75 -30.62 9.29 5.56
C LYS A 75 -29.22 9.11 4.95
N GLN A 76 -29.12 8.28 3.91
CA GLN A 76 -28.32 8.48 2.68
C GLN A 76 -28.18 7.13 1.93
N ASP A 77 -29.25 6.71 1.27
CA ASP A 77 -29.13 5.94 0.02
C ASP A 77 -28.84 6.94 -1.13
N ASP A 78 -27.72 7.65 -1.02
CA ASP A 78 -27.07 8.27 -2.18
C ASP A 78 -25.92 7.33 -2.55
N GLU A 79 -26.09 6.58 -3.65
CA GLU A 79 -25.08 5.67 -4.20
C GLU A 79 -23.75 6.42 -4.39
N ASP A 80 -22.81 6.23 -3.45
CA ASP A 80 -21.43 6.71 -3.61
C ASP A 80 -20.90 6.24 -4.97
N PRO A 81 -20.56 7.15 -5.90
CA PRO A 81 -20.28 6.77 -7.26
C PRO A 81 -19.05 5.86 -7.32
N MET A 82 -19.21 4.69 -7.93
CA MET A 82 -18.16 3.66 -8.01
C MET A 82 -17.22 3.93 -9.20
N LEU A 83 -16.67 5.15 -9.26
CA LEU A 83 -15.93 5.67 -10.41
C LEU A 83 -14.69 4.85 -10.77
N ASN A 84 -13.94 4.37 -9.77
CA ASN A 84 -12.76 3.54 -9.98
C ASN A 84 -13.17 2.18 -10.50
N TYR A 85 -14.23 1.59 -9.92
CA TYR A 85 -14.77 0.32 -10.40
C TYR A 85 -15.26 0.44 -11.85
N GLU A 86 -16.05 1.46 -12.17
CA GLU A 86 -16.54 1.73 -13.53
C GLU A 86 -15.42 1.96 -14.54
N PHE A 87 -14.35 2.66 -14.14
CA PHE A 87 -13.16 2.85 -14.97
C PHE A 87 -12.48 1.52 -15.26
N TYR A 88 -12.29 0.69 -14.24
CA TYR A 88 -11.68 -0.63 -14.36
C TYR A 88 -12.54 -1.65 -15.08
N MET A 89 -13.87 -1.52 -15.03
CA MET A 89 -14.81 -2.27 -15.87
C MET A 89 -14.85 -1.75 -17.31
N ASN A 90 -14.06 -0.72 -17.63
CA ASN A 90 -14.00 -0.10 -18.95
C ASN A 90 -15.35 0.55 -19.36
N TRP A 91 -16.19 0.92 -18.39
CA TRP A 91 -17.49 1.57 -18.62
C TRP A 91 -17.39 3.09 -18.64
N ARG A 92 -16.33 3.66 -18.07
CA ARG A 92 -16.03 5.09 -18.16
C ARG A 92 -14.59 5.35 -18.57
N LYS A 93 -14.38 6.53 -19.18
CA LYS A 93 -13.04 7.10 -19.35
C LYS A 93 -12.60 7.74 -18.05
N PHE A 94 -11.29 7.78 -17.81
CA PHE A 94 -10.81 8.64 -16.75
C PHE A 94 -11.05 10.12 -17.10
N GLU A 95 -11.19 10.95 -16.08
CA GLU A 95 -11.44 12.39 -16.24
C GLU A 95 -10.34 13.22 -15.55
N PRO A 96 -10.05 14.44 -16.05
CA PRO A 96 -10.62 15.07 -17.25
C PRO A 96 -9.97 14.58 -18.56
N LYS A 97 -10.75 14.59 -19.67
CA LYS A 97 -10.27 14.32 -21.06
C LYS A 97 -9.43 13.05 -21.21
N GLY A 98 -9.72 12.01 -20.44
CA GLY A 98 -8.97 10.77 -20.47
C GLY A 98 -9.48 9.78 -21.50
N GLU A 99 -9.12 8.53 -21.26
CA GLU A 99 -9.44 7.42 -22.15
C GLU A 99 -9.88 6.18 -21.35
N PHE A 100 -10.49 5.23 -22.03
CA PHE A 100 -10.85 3.93 -21.47
C PHE A 100 -9.61 3.11 -21.11
N ILE A 101 -9.67 2.37 -19.99
CA ILE A 101 -8.54 1.56 -19.49
C ILE A 101 -8.02 0.58 -20.55
N ASP A 102 -8.89 -0.04 -21.36
CA ASP A 102 -8.46 -0.99 -22.39
C ASP A 102 -7.70 -0.32 -23.54
N ILE A 103 -7.98 0.95 -23.82
CA ILE A 103 -7.21 1.72 -24.81
C ILE A 103 -5.86 2.12 -24.21
N ILE A 104 -5.82 2.57 -22.95
CA ILE A 104 -4.58 2.92 -22.25
C ILE A 104 -3.64 1.71 -22.23
N LEU A 105 -4.11 0.58 -21.71
CA LEU A 105 -3.32 -0.65 -21.57
C LEU A 105 -2.94 -1.30 -22.91
N ARG A 106 -3.50 -0.85 -24.03
CA ARG A 106 -3.15 -1.33 -25.37
C ARG A 106 -2.25 -0.36 -26.12
N LYS A 107 -2.48 0.94 -26.01
CA LYS A 107 -1.83 1.97 -26.82
C LYS A 107 -0.70 2.70 -26.10
N TRP A 108 -0.78 2.86 -24.79
CA TRP A 108 0.17 3.70 -24.03
C TRP A 108 1.40 2.91 -23.55
N VAL A 109 1.39 1.58 -23.65
CA VAL A 109 2.49 0.69 -23.20
C VAL A 109 3.83 0.90 -23.91
N ALA A 110 3.84 1.64 -25.01
CA ALA A 110 5.04 2.00 -25.75
C ALA A 110 5.17 3.52 -25.95
N ASP A 111 4.38 4.32 -25.22
CA ASP A 111 4.33 5.77 -25.36
C ASP A 111 4.79 6.43 -24.05
N ASP A 112 6.09 6.39 -23.85
CA ASP A 112 6.73 6.91 -22.65
C ASP A 112 6.58 8.44 -22.51
N GLU A 113 6.54 9.18 -23.63
CA GLU A 113 6.30 10.63 -23.63
C GLU A 113 4.91 10.95 -23.11
N LEU A 114 3.88 10.24 -23.59
CA LEU A 114 2.51 10.41 -23.12
C LEU A 114 2.35 10.09 -21.62
N LEU A 115 3.02 9.04 -21.14
CA LEU A 115 3.03 8.68 -19.72
C LEU A 115 3.78 9.70 -18.86
N GLU A 116 4.82 10.34 -19.39
CA GLU A 116 5.51 11.43 -18.69
C GLU A 116 4.62 12.67 -18.60
N ASP A 117 4.11 13.16 -19.73
CA ASP A 117 3.40 14.44 -19.87
C ASP A 117 1.98 14.42 -19.26
N ASN A 118 1.30 13.28 -19.28
CA ASN A 118 -0.04 13.18 -18.72
C ASN A 118 0.04 12.91 -17.20
N HIS A 119 -0.42 13.84 -16.38
CA HIS A 119 -0.41 13.69 -14.92
C HIS A 119 -1.74 13.20 -14.33
N PHE A 120 -2.78 13.00 -15.14
CA PHE A 120 -4.14 12.65 -14.68
C PHE A 120 -4.42 11.14 -14.68
N TYR A 121 -3.69 10.36 -15.48
CA TYR A 121 -4.00 8.93 -15.60
C TYR A 121 -3.65 8.15 -14.33
N ILE A 122 -2.59 8.54 -13.61
CA ILE A 122 -2.05 7.75 -12.50
C ILE A 122 -3.06 7.62 -11.36
N GLN A 123 -3.94 8.62 -11.19
CA GLN A 123 -4.94 8.61 -10.13
C GLN A 123 -5.99 7.53 -10.33
N TRP A 124 -6.37 7.32 -11.58
CA TRP A 124 -7.36 6.35 -12.01
C TRP A 124 -6.76 4.96 -12.22
N LEU A 125 -5.54 4.91 -12.75
CA LEU A 125 -4.83 3.66 -12.97
C LEU A 125 -4.41 3.02 -11.65
N PHE A 126 -4.10 3.80 -10.62
CA PHE A 126 -3.76 3.29 -9.29
C PHE A 126 -4.53 4.07 -8.21
N PRO A 127 -5.83 3.81 -8.04
CA PRO A 127 -6.64 4.47 -7.02
C PRO A 127 -6.24 3.98 -5.63
N ASN A 128 -6.30 4.86 -4.63
CA ASN A 128 -6.05 4.51 -3.23
C ASN A 128 -6.95 5.31 -2.28
N GLN A 129 -7.05 4.85 -1.03
CA GLN A 129 -7.87 5.39 0.05
C GLN A 129 -7.26 6.66 0.67
N GLY A 130 -6.01 6.98 0.34
CA GLY A 130 -5.26 8.08 0.95
C GLY A 130 -5.91 9.44 0.74
N GLN A 131 -5.76 10.32 1.74
CA GLN A 131 -6.01 11.74 1.58
C GLN A 131 -5.03 12.28 0.52
N ALA A 132 -5.56 12.57 -0.65
CA ALA A 132 -5.36 13.85 -1.30
C ALA A 132 -4.26 14.73 -0.68
N ASN A 133 -3.07 14.81 -1.30
CA ASN A 133 -2.35 16.08 -1.24
C ASN A 133 -3.34 17.15 -1.69
N ILE A 134 -3.52 18.18 -0.87
CA ILE A 134 -4.58 19.23 -0.89
C ILE A 134 -4.68 20.00 -2.24
N TYR A 135 -3.91 19.65 -3.26
CA TYR A 135 -3.71 20.42 -4.48
C TYR A 135 -4.22 19.80 -5.80
N ILE A 136 -5.01 18.72 -5.79
CA ILE A 136 -5.56 18.16 -7.06
C ILE A 136 -7.07 18.06 -6.98
N PHE A 137 -7.78 18.95 -7.69
CA PHE A 137 -9.24 19.09 -7.77
C PHE A 137 -10.01 17.87 -8.36
N VAL A 138 -9.41 16.67 -8.39
CA VAL A 138 -9.99 15.47 -8.99
C VAL A 138 -9.64 14.26 -8.11
N HIS A 139 -10.28 14.16 -6.94
CA HIS A 139 -10.09 13.02 -6.04
C HIS A 139 -11.15 11.95 -6.29
N ASN A 140 -10.78 10.92 -7.04
CA ASN A 140 -11.45 9.61 -6.96
C ASN A 140 -10.67 8.74 -5.98
N THR A 141 -10.86 9.04 -4.70
CA THR A 141 -10.40 8.15 -3.63
C THR A 141 -11.06 6.79 -3.79
N LEU A 142 -10.27 5.73 -3.62
CA LEU A 142 -10.80 4.36 -3.66
C LEU A 142 -11.69 4.17 -2.43
N SER A 143 -12.98 3.92 -2.60
CA SER A 143 -13.83 3.64 -1.44
C SER A 143 -13.61 2.21 -0.93
N PRO A 144 -13.86 1.91 0.37
CA PRO A 144 -13.80 0.53 0.87
C PRO A 144 -14.77 -0.42 0.14
N LYS A 145 -15.91 0.09 -0.36
CA LYS A 145 -16.88 -0.68 -1.17
C LYS A 145 -16.27 -1.04 -2.51
N GLU A 146 -15.68 -0.06 -3.21
CA GLU A 146 -14.98 -0.30 -4.49
C GLU A 146 -13.82 -1.27 -4.32
N ALA A 147 -12.95 -1.07 -3.33
CA ALA A 147 -11.81 -1.95 -3.07
C ALA A 147 -12.25 -3.41 -2.93
N ARG A 148 -13.28 -3.69 -2.12
CA ARG A 148 -13.82 -5.05 -1.96
C ARG A 148 -14.34 -5.64 -3.28
N LEU A 149 -15.06 -4.86 -4.09
CA LEU A 149 -15.55 -5.33 -5.39
C LEU A 149 -14.40 -5.60 -6.37
N MET A 150 -13.43 -4.69 -6.44
CA MET A 150 -12.27 -4.77 -7.32
C MET A 150 -11.34 -5.94 -6.98
N ILE A 151 -11.13 -6.22 -5.68
CA ILE A 151 -10.39 -7.40 -5.21
C ILE A 151 -11.04 -8.70 -5.71
N ASN A 152 -12.39 -8.77 -5.65
CA ASN A 152 -13.14 -9.98 -6.00
C ASN A 152 -13.50 -10.09 -7.50
N THR A 153 -13.04 -9.16 -8.34
CA THR A 153 -13.35 -9.16 -9.78
C THR A 153 -12.11 -9.53 -10.59
N SER A 154 -12.12 -10.74 -11.18
CA SER A 154 -10.97 -11.29 -11.92
C SER A 154 -10.52 -10.41 -13.10
N GLU A 155 -11.47 -9.83 -13.83
CA GLU A 155 -11.22 -8.92 -14.96
C GLU A 155 -10.47 -7.65 -14.52
N ILE A 156 -10.85 -7.09 -13.37
CA ILE A 156 -10.19 -5.91 -12.77
C ILE A 156 -8.77 -6.27 -12.33
N GLN A 157 -8.59 -7.44 -11.71
CA GLN A 157 -7.26 -7.92 -11.31
C GLN A 157 -6.34 -8.13 -12.52
N GLN A 158 -6.87 -8.62 -13.65
CA GLN A 158 -6.09 -8.73 -14.89
C GLN A 158 -5.67 -7.35 -15.43
N ARG A 159 -6.57 -6.36 -15.40
CA ARG A 159 -6.24 -4.98 -15.81
C ARG A 159 -5.24 -4.32 -14.87
N LEU A 160 -5.35 -4.53 -13.56
CA LEU A 160 -4.38 -4.04 -12.57
C LEU A 160 -2.98 -4.61 -12.84
N ARG A 161 -2.87 -5.92 -13.13
CA ARG A 161 -1.60 -6.54 -13.52
C ARG A 161 -1.02 -5.96 -14.81
N ARG A 162 -1.85 -5.74 -15.83
CA ARG A 162 -1.42 -5.09 -17.09
C ARG A 162 -0.95 -3.66 -16.85
N ALA A 163 -1.65 -2.91 -16.00
CA ALA A 163 -1.27 -1.56 -15.60
C ALA A 163 0.08 -1.55 -14.88
N TYR A 164 0.28 -2.48 -13.95
CA TYR A 164 1.53 -2.66 -13.24
C TYR A 164 2.70 -2.93 -14.19
N LYS A 165 2.56 -3.88 -15.12
CA LYS A 165 3.59 -4.19 -16.13
C LYS A 165 3.92 -2.99 -17.01
N MET A 166 2.90 -2.26 -17.46
CA MET A 166 3.08 -1.03 -18.23
C MET A 166 3.91 0.00 -17.44
N MET A 167 3.59 0.21 -16.17
CA MET A 167 4.33 1.15 -15.33
C MET A 167 5.74 0.68 -15.01
N LEU A 168 5.96 -0.62 -14.79
CA LEU A 168 7.32 -1.15 -14.62
C LEU A 168 8.18 -0.81 -15.83
N LYS A 169 7.70 -1.09 -17.04
CA LYS A 169 8.42 -0.77 -18.28
C LYS A 169 8.74 0.72 -18.38
N PHE A 170 7.76 1.57 -18.06
CA PHE A 170 7.93 3.03 -17.98
C PHE A 170 8.96 3.44 -16.90
N PHE A 171 9.21 2.64 -15.88
CA PHE A 171 10.27 2.90 -14.89
C PHE A 171 11.61 2.26 -15.25
N GLY A 172 11.74 1.59 -16.40
CA GLY A 172 12.96 0.87 -16.78
C GLY A 172 13.11 -0.47 -16.08
N VAL A 173 11.99 -1.09 -15.71
CA VAL A 173 11.89 -2.29 -14.88
C VAL A 173 11.00 -3.32 -15.59
N LYS A 174 11.26 -4.61 -15.41
CA LYS A 174 10.40 -5.68 -15.93
C LYS A 174 10.31 -6.87 -14.99
N LEU A 175 9.29 -7.70 -15.18
CA LEU A 175 9.17 -8.97 -14.47
C LEU A 175 10.07 -10.02 -15.12
N VAL A 176 10.67 -10.89 -14.30
CA VAL A 176 11.52 -11.99 -14.78
C VAL A 176 10.64 -13.06 -15.45
N GLY A 177 11.06 -13.54 -16.63
CA GLY A 177 10.40 -14.63 -17.34
C GLY A 177 9.17 -14.23 -18.18
N GLU A 178 9.07 -12.96 -18.60
CA GLU A 178 7.98 -12.52 -19.47
C GLU A 178 8.21 -12.87 -20.95
N ASP A 179 7.80 -14.08 -21.33
CA ASP A 179 7.51 -14.46 -22.74
C ASP A 179 6.05 -14.94 -22.90
N GLY A 180 5.11 -14.37 -22.13
CA GLY A 180 3.68 -14.47 -22.44
C GLY A 180 2.78 -15.32 -21.52
N GLU A 181 3.24 -15.79 -20.35
CA GLU A 181 2.39 -16.51 -19.40
C GLU A 181 2.41 -15.98 -17.96
N ASP A 182 1.30 -16.18 -17.25
CA ASP A 182 1.10 -15.89 -15.82
C ASP A 182 1.84 -16.94 -14.98
N THR A 183 3.16 -16.81 -14.89
CA THR A 183 4.02 -17.78 -14.21
C THR A 183 3.92 -17.72 -12.68
N GLY A 184 3.16 -16.75 -12.12
CA GLY A 184 3.15 -16.47 -10.69
C GLY A 184 4.51 -16.00 -10.15
N VAL A 185 5.45 -15.64 -11.03
CA VAL A 185 6.76 -15.09 -10.68
C VAL A 185 6.61 -13.59 -10.44
N THR A 186 7.06 -13.13 -9.28
CA THR A 186 7.05 -11.71 -8.89
C THR A 186 8.45 -11.12 -8.82
N GLU A 187 9.45 -11.86 -9.28
CA GLU A 187 10.82 -11.36 -9.39
C GLU A 187 10.92 -10.29 -10.48
N ILE A 188 11.78 -9.32 -10.25
CA ILE A 188 11.90 -8.09 -11.03
C ILE A 188 13.36 -7.83 -11.38
N GLU A 189 13.61 -7.38 -12.60
CA GLU A 189 14.94 -6.97 -13.08
C GLU A 189 14.88 -5.66 -13.88
N ARG A 190 16.06 -5.14 -14.24
CA ARG A 190 16.18 -3.98 -15.13
C ARG A 190 15.63 -4.36 -16.51
N ALA A 191 14.80 -3.50 -17.10
CA ALA A 191 14.38 -3.65 -18.50
C ALA A 191 15.52 -3.27 -19.46
N GLU A 192 15.38 -3.59 -20.74
CA GLU A 192 16.38 -3.29 -21.77
C GLU A 192 16.64 -1.78 -21.89
N ASN A 193 15.61 -0.97 -21.66
CA ASN A 193 15.66 0.49 -21.71
C ASN A 193 16.01 1.15 -20.35
N PHE A 194 16.49 0.39 -19.35
CA PHE A 194 16.62 0.91 -17.98
C PHE A 194 17.47 2.19 -17.87
N ALA A 195 18.53 2.32 -18.66
CA ALA A 195 19.43 3.47 -18.57
C ALA A 195 18.69 4.79 -18.88
N GLU A 196 18.00 4.85 -20.02
CA GLU A 196 17.18 5.99 -20.42
C GLU A 196 16.07 6.28 -19.39
N ARG A 197 15.40 5.23 -18.91
CA ARG A 197 14.30 5.38 -17.94
C ARG A 197 14.81 5.81 -16.56
N PHE A 198 16.01 5.42 -16.17
CA PHE A 198 16.63 5.87 -14.92
C PHE A 198 17.08 7.33 -15.00
N ASP A 199 17.56 7.78 -16.16
CA ASP A 199 17.83 9.20 -16.42
C ASP A 199 16.52 10.01 -16.29
N ASN A 200 15.42 9.51 -16.84
CA ASN A 200 14.10 10.11 -16.66
C ASN A 200 13.67 10.15 -15.18
N LEU A 201 13.81 9.05 -14.43
CA LEU A 201 13.51 9.02 -12.99
C LEU A 201 14.37 10.00 -12.18
N THR A 202 15.59 10.28 -12.66
CA THR A 202 16.50 11.27 -12.07
C THR A 202 16.05 12.70 -12.38
N ALA A 203 15.69 12.97 -13.64
CA ALA A 203 15.25 14.28 -14.09
C ALA A 203 13.85 14.66 -13.58
N ASN A 204 12.99 13.68 -13.33
CA ASN A 204 11.57 13.86 -13.01
C ASN A 204 11.18 13.24 -11.65
N PRO A 205 11.53 13.87 -10.51
CA PRO A 205 11.26 13.35 -9.16
C PRO A 205 9.77 13.10 -8.84
N HIS A 206 8.85 13.69 -9.60
CA HIS A 206 7.42 13.43 -9.45
C HIS A 206 7.05 11.96 -9.73
N ASN A 207 7.89 11.23 -10.48
CA ASN A 207 7.74 9.80 -10.67
C ASN A 207 7.87 9.00 -9.35
N ASN A 208 8.56 9.54 -8.33
CA ASN A 208 8.55 8.94 -6.98
C ASN A 208 7.16 8.96 -6.34
N LEU A 209 6.36 10.00 -6.60
CA LEU A 209 4.96 10.07 -6.15
C LEU A 209 4.09 9.08 -6.92
N ARG A 210 4.34 8.89 -8.22
CA ARG A 210 3.64 7.89 -9.05
C ARG A 210 3.93 6.46 -8.56
N ILE A 211 5.19 6.13 -8.27
CA ILE A 211 5.59 4.82 -7.70
C ILE A 211 4.95 4.61 -6.33
N THR A 212 4.98 5.61 -5.45
CA THR A 212 4.34 5.54 -4.12
C THR A 212 2.84 5.24 -4.26
N ARG A 213 2.15 5.96 -5.15
CA ARG A 213 0.72 5.76 -5.40
C ARG A 213 0.43 4.35 -5.92
N MET A 214 1.21 3.88 -6.87
CA MET A 214 1.12 2.51 -7.40
C MET A 214 1.28 1.48 -6.28
N LEU A 215 2.31 1.61 -5.43
CA LEU A 215 2.54 0.70 -4.30
C LEU A 215 1.35 0.66 -3.34
N LEU A 216 0.80 1.82 -2.94
CA LEU A 216 -0.37 1.87 -2.06
C LEU A 216 -1.59 1.20 -2.70
N SER A 217 -1.87 1.51 -3.97
CA SER A 217 -2.99 0.94 -4.71
C SER A 217 -2.88 -0.58 -4.85
N LEU A 218 -1.69 -1.11 -5.18
CA LEU A 218 -1.45 -2.55 -5.23
C LEU A 218 -1.81 -3.23 -3.90
N GLY A 219 -1.42 -2.63 -2.79
CA GLY A 219 -1.76 -3.16 -1.48
C GLY A 219 -3.26 -3.12 -1.17
N GLU A 220 -3.93 -2.01 -1.48
CA GLU A 220 -5.36 -1.84 -1.21
C GLU A 220 -6.26 -2.66 -2.14
N LEU A 221 -5.76 -3.03 -3.33
CA LEU A 221 -6.47 -3.85 -4.32
C LEU A 221 -6.08 -5.33 -4.27
N GLY A 222 -5.41 -5.77 -3.21
CA GLY A 222 -5.13 -7.18 -2.94
C GLY A 222 -3.98 -7.79 -3.73
N ALA A 223 -3.13 -6.96 -4.34
CA ALA A 223 -1.97 -7.37 -5.15
C ALA A 223 -0.64 -7.14 -4.40
N GLU A 224 -0.62 -7.47 -3.11
CA GLU A 224 0.51 -7.23 -2.18
C GLU A 224 1.80 -7.98 -2.60
N GLU A 225 1.68 -9.04 -3.37
CA GLU A 225 2.78 -9.84 -3.89
C GLU A 225 3.77 -9.05 -4.76
N TYR A 226 3.32 -7.96 -5.38
CA TYR A 226 4.15 -7.09 -6.22
C TYR A 226 4.90 -6.01 -5.44
N GLN A 227 4.45 -5.65 -4.24
CA GLN A 227 5.01 -4.51 -3.52
C GLN A 227 6.47 -4.77 -3.13
N ALA A 228 6.72 -5.86 -2.38
CA ALA A 228 8.03 -6.08 -1.78
C ALA A 228 9.16 -6.34 -2.81
N PRO A 229 8.95 -7.14 -3.89
CA PRO A 229 9.95 -7.28 -4.93
C PRO A 229 10.35 -5.95 -5.56
N LEU A 230 9.38 -5.07 -5.87
CA LEU A 230 9.65 -3.78 -6.48
C LEU A 230 10.40 -2.84 -5.51
N VAL A 231 10.00 -2.80 -4.24
CA VAL A 231 10.71 -1.98 -3.25
C VAL A 231 12.14 -2.48 -3.03
N LYS A 232 12.34 -3.80 -3.00
CA LYS A 232 13.69 -4.39 -2.89
C LYS A 232 14.56 -4.02 -4.09
N PHE A 233 13.99 -4.03 -5.29
CA PHE A 233 14.67 -3.58 -6.51
C PHE A 233 15.19 -2.15 -6.35
N PHE A 234 14.33 -1.21 -5.99
CA PHE A 234 14.76 0.18 -5.78
C PHE A 234 15.74 0.34 -4.61
N LEU A 235 15.61 -0.41 -3.52
CA LEU A 235 16.62 -0.42 -2.45
C LEU A 235 18.00 -0.84 -2.99
N ARG A 236 18.08 -1.85 -3.85
CA ARG A 236 19.34 -2.27 -4.47
C ARG A 236 19.90 -1.18 -5.38
N GLU A 237 19.07 -0.62 -6.26
CA GLU A 237 19.50 0.43 -7.21
C GLU A 237 19.95 1.72 -6.51
N THR A 238 19.41 2.02 -5.31
CA THR A 238 19.74 3.22 -4.54
C THR A 238 20.88 3.04 -3.54
N LEU A 239 21.00 1.87 -2.89
CA LEU A 239 21.96 1.66 -1.80
C LEU A 239 23.21 0.88 -2.21
N ILE A 240 23.14 0.06 -3.26
CA ILE A 240 24.24 -0.82 -3.67
C ILE A 240 24.80 -0.36 -5.02
N GLU A 241 23.93 -0.27 -6.02
CA GLU A 241 24.33 0.01 -7.41
C GLU A 241 24.58 1.50 -7.65
N ASN A 242 24.01 2.36 -6.81
CA ASN A 242 24.11 3.81 -6.89
C ASN A 242 23.66 4.39 -8.24
N ASN A 243 22.68 3.75 -8.90
CA ASN A 243 22.10 4.24 -10.14
C ASN A 243 21.00 5.28 -9.92
N LEU A 244 20.35 5.26 -8.75
CA LEU A 244 19.23 6.16 -8.42
C LEU A 244 19.41 6.86 -7.04
N PRO A 245 20.58 7.43 -6.71
CA PRO A 245 20.88 7.95 -5.37
C PRO A 245 19.87 9.00 -4.86
N GLN A 246 19.33 9.84 -5.76
CA GLN A 246 18.31 10.85 -5.46
C GLN A 246 16.99 10.25 -4.95
N MET A 247 16.71 8.99 -5.30
CA MET A 247 15.50 8.29 -4.90
C MET A 247 15.62 7.69 -3.49
N LYS A 248 16.83 7.57 -2.94
CA LYS A 248 17.11 6.94 -1.63
C LYS A 248 16.14 7.38 -0.53
N LYS A 249 15.91 8.69 -0.40
CA LYS A 249 14.97 9.26 0.58
C LYS A 249 13.53 8.82 0.33
N SER A 250 13.10 8.77 -0.93
CA SER A 250 11.75 8.34 -1.30
C SER A 250 11.53 6.85 -1.05
N VAL A 251 12.53 6.00 -1.36
CA VAL A 251 12.45 4.57 -1.08
C VAL A 251 12.25 4.32 0.42
N MET A 252 13.05 4.97 1.25
CA MET A 252 13.00 4.77 2.71
C MET A 252 11.73 5.35 3.35
N ASN A 253 11.30 6.54 2.94
CA ASN A 253 10.19 7.24 3.61
C ASN A 253 8.81 6.88 3.07
N PHE A 254 8.71 6.37 1.84
CA PHE A 254 7.42 6.14 1.20
C PHE A 254 7.26 4.73 0.62
N PHE A 255 8.30 4.18 -0.01
CA PHE A 255 8.15 2.90 -0.69
C PHE A 255 8.15 1.73 0.30
N VAL A 256 9.10 1.70 1.24
CA VAL A 256 9.15 0.67 2.30
C VAL A 256 7.90 0.71 3.18
N PRO A 257 7.41 1.87 3.66
CA PRO A 257 6.16 1.92 4.44
C PRO A 257 4.91 1.50 3.68
N ALA A 258 4.88 1.66 2.35
CA ALA A 258 3.73 1.26 1.53
C ALA A 258 3.52 -0.26 1.49
N VAL A 259 4.56 -1.06 1.77
CA VAL A 259 4.45 -2.52 1.83
C VAL A 259 3.55 -2.95 2.99
N ARG A 260 2.43 -3.59 2.65
CA ARG A 260 1.40 -3.99 3.63
C ARG A 260 1.84 -5.19 4.46
N HIS A 261 2.43 -6.20 3.82
CA HIS A 261 2.88 -7.40 4.49
C HIS A 261 4.01 -7.09 5.50
N VAL A 262 3.70 -7.22 6.79
CA VAL A 262 4.58 -6.80 7.91
C VAL A 262 5.95 -7.47 7.83
N GLN A 263 6.01 -8.79 7.66
CA GLN A 263 7.28 -9.52 7.58
C GLN A 263 8.15 -9.06 6.41
N LYS A 264 7.59 -8.96 5.19
CA LYS A 264 8.32 -8.47 4.01
C LYS A 264 8.84 -7.05 4.23
N ARG A 265 8.06 -6.17 4.86
CA ARG A 265 8.48 -4.82 5.21
C ARG A 265 9.67 -4.82 6.19
N ARG A 266 9.67 -5.69 7.21
CA ARG A 266 10.80 -5.86 8.13
C ARG A 266 12.06 -6.36 7.40
N ASP A 267 11.90 -7.32 6.48
CA ASP A 267 13.03 -7.81 5.67
C ASP A 267 13.62 -6.71 4.77
N LEU A 268 12.78 -5.83 4.23
CA LEU A 268 13.22 -4.67 3.45
C LEU A 268 13.96 -3.63 4.30
N LEU A 269 13.46 -3.35 5.52
CA LEU A 269 14.16 -2.46 6.46
C LEU A 269 15.51 -3.04 6.88
N TYR A 270 15.58 -4.34 7.15
CA TYR A 270 16.84 -5.03 7.44
C TYR A 270 17.81 -4.99 6.25
N PHE A 271 17.31 -5.24 5.03
CA PHE A 271 18.09 -5.09 3.81
C PHE A 271 18.65 -3.66 3.68
N ALA A 272 17.78 -2.65 3.87
CA ALA A 272 18.19 -1.26 3.82
C ALA A 272 19.27 -0.96 4.86
N TRP A 273 19.05 -1.31 6.13
CA TRP A 273 20.00 -1.12 7.23
C TRP A 273 21.39 -1.71 6.93
N ARG A 274 21.43 -2.93 6.39
CA ARG A 274 22.69 -3.62 6.06
C ARG A 274 23.51 -2.87 5.00
N HIS A 275 22.83 -2.23 4.05
CA HIS A 275 23.43 -1.61 2.88
C HIS A 275 23.45 -0.07 2.93
N TYR A 276 22.84 0.54 3.95
CA TYR A 276 22.82 1.99 4.10
C TYR A 276 24.21 2.51 4.49
N GLN A 277 24.71 3.48 3.73
CA GLN A 277 25.96 4.17 4.00
C GLN A 277 25.74 5.69 4.10
N PRO A 278 26.32 6.37 5.09
CA PRO A 278 26.97 5.79 6.29
C PRO A 278 25.93 5.12 7.22
N ARG A 279 26.32 4.06 7.96
CA ARG A 279 25.36 3.24 8.74
C ARG A 279 24.71 4.01 9.88
N GLU A 280 25.41 4.99 10.42
CA GLU A 280 25.01 5.83 11.55
C GLU A 280 23.85 6.77 11.19
N GLU A 281 23.65 7.06 9.90
CA GLU A 281 22.53 7.87 9.40
C GLU A 281 21.24 7.06 9.19
N PHE A 282 21.26 5.76 9.47
CA PHE A 282 20.07 4.93 9.39
C PHE A 282 19.14 5.18 10.59
N ILE A 283 18.00 5.84 10.34
CA ILE A 283 17.04 6.27 11.38
C ILE A 283 15.70 5.49 11.37
N TRP A 284 15.54 4.49 10.50
CA TRP A 284 14.27 3.78 10.30
C TRP A 284 14.12 2.53 11.19
N GLY A 285 14.76 2.54 12.35
CA GLY A 285 14.69 1.49 13.37
C GLY A 285 15.87 1.56 14.33
N LYS A 286 15.82 0.78 15.42
CA LYS A 286 16.92 0.72 16.38
C LYS A 286 18.00 -0.24 15.89
N GLN A 287 19.26 0.14 16.07
CA GLN A 287 20.40 -0.63 15.57
C GLN A 287 20.44 -2.04 16.20
N GLU A 288 20.15 -2.16 17.49
CA GLU A 288 20.18 -3.42 18.23
C GLU A 288 19.11 -4.41 17.75
N GLU A 289 17.98 -3.91 17.26
CA GLU A 289 16.90 -4.73 16.72
C GLU A 289 17.33 -5.40 15.41
N PHE A 290 18.08 -4.68 14.56
CA PHE A 290 18.58 -5.24 13.31
C PHE A 290 19.75 -6.22 13.51
N GLU A 291 20.63 -5.96 14.48
CA GLU A 291 21.74 -6.89 14.80
C GLU A 291 21.24 -8.28 15.21
N ARG A 292 20.06 -8.35 15.84
CA ARG A 292 19.42 -9.61 16.28
C ARG A 292 18.48 -10.20 15.23
N TYR A 293 18.17 -9.46 14.17
CA TYR A 293 17.18 -9.86 13.18
C TYR A 293 17.67 -11.02 12.33
N LYS A 294 16.85 -12.08 12.24
CA LYS A 294 17.09 -13.22 11.35
C LYS A 294 16.11 -13.15 10.18
N VAL A 295 16.66 -13.03 8.97
CA VAL A 295 15.84 -13.00 7.75
C VAL A 295 15.15 -14.34 7.57
N VAL A 296 13.84 -14.30 7.36
CA VAL A 296 13.05 -15.48 6.97
C VAL A 296 12.94 -15.47 5.44
N PRO A 297 13.40 -16.52 4.73
CA PRO A 297 13.29 -16.59 3.28
C PRO A 297 11.84 -16.42 2.82
N TRP A 298 11.62 -15.64 1.75
CA TRP A 298 10.29 -15.45 1.18
C TRP A 298 9.81 -16.76 0.57
N ILE A 299 8.87 -17.43 1.25
CA ILE A 299 8.20 -18.61 0.70
C ILE A 299 7.33 -18.12 -0.47
N HIS A 300 7.80 -18.39 -1.69
CA HIS A 300 7.01 -18.17 -2.89
C HIS A 300 5.85 -19.18 -2.87
N HIS A 301 4.62 -18.68 -2.70
CA HIS A 301 3.41 -19.50 -2.66
C HIS A 301 3.08 -20.15 -4.03
N SER A 302 3.89 -19.90 -5.07
CA SER A 302 3.73 -20.45 -6.41
C SER A 302 3.97 -21.96 -6.52
N ARG A 303 4.39 -22.66 -5.44
CA ARG A 303 4.55 -24.13 -5.42
C ARG A 303 3.44 -24.93 -4.74
N LEU A 304 2.39 -24.31 -4.21
CA LEU A 304 1.34 -25.04 -3.45
C LEU A 304 0.05 -25.34 -4.23
N LYS A 305 -0.02 -25.08 -5.55
CA LYS A 305 -1.21 -25.41 -6.38
C LYS A 305 -1.14 -26.74 -7.14
N THR A 306 -0.09 -27.56 -6.98
CA THR A 306 0.05 -28.84 -7.71
C THR A 306 0.12 -30.09 -6.81
N ALA A 307 -0.51 -30.07 -5.64
CA ALA A 307 -0.60 -31.25 -4.76
C ALA A 307 -2.02 -31.55 -4.26
N ALA A 308 -3.04 -31.23 -5.06
CA ALA A 308 -4.42 -31.71 -4.86
C ALA A 308 -4.87 -32.53 -6.08
N ALA A 309 -4.11 -33.57 -6.38
CA ALA A 309 -4.52 -34.64 -7.28
C ALA A 309 -3.89 -35.94 -6.79
N ASN A 310 -4.58 -36.63 -5.89
CA ASN A 310 -4.65 -38.08 -5.98
C ASN A 310 -5.92 -38.63 -5.30
N PRO A 311 -6.44 -39.75 -5.82
CA PRO A 311 -7.82 -40.18 -5.68
C PRO A 311 -8.08 -40.92 -4.37
N GLU A 312 -9.36 -41.13 -4.10
CA GLU A 312 -9.95 -41.88 -2.98
C GLU A 312 -9.15 -43.14 -2.58
N PRO A 313 -8.97 -43.42 -1.28
CA PRO A 313 -8.54 -44.73 -0.84
C PRO A 313 -9.74 -45.68 -0.78
N GLU A 314 -9.61 -46.78 -1.52
CA GLU A 314 -10.47 -47.97 -1.45
C GLU A 314 -10.61 -48.46 0.00
N TRP A 315 -11.87 -48.62 0.42
CA TRP A 315 -12.23 -49.26 1.67
C TRP A 315 -11.95 -50.77 1.60
N ASN A 316 -10.83 -51.22 2.15
CA ASN A 316 -10.59 -52.62 2.47
C ASN A 316 -10.35 -52.77 3.98
N GLY A 317 -11.39 -53.23 4.66
CA GLY A 317 -11.40 -53.45 6.10
C GLY A 317 -10.55 -54.64 6.51
N TRP A 318 -9.84 -54.48 7.63
CA TRP A 318 -9.44 -55.56 8.52
C TRP A 318 -9.63 -55.09 9.95
N TRP A 319 -10.45 -55.84 10.67
CA TRP A 319 -10.62 -55.77 12.12
C TRP A 319 -9.33 -56.21 12.81
N LEU A 320 -8.95 -55.55 13.90
CA LEU A 320 -8.43 -56.22 15.09
C LEU A 320 -8.53 -55.31 16.31
N VAL A 321 -9.19 -55.90 17.30
CA VAL A 321 -9.53 -55.43 18.63
C VAL A 321 -8.29 -55.37 19.52
N THR A 322 -8.14 -54.29 20.30
CA THR A 322 -7.70 -54.34 21.70
C THR A 322 -8.28 -53.14 22.45
N GLY A 323 -9.12 -53.40 23.45
CA GLY A 323 -9.73 -52.42 24.34
C GLY A 323 -11.14 -52.80 24.75
#